data_AF-A0A098E825-F1
#
_entry.id   AF-A0A098E825-F1
#
_cell.length_a   1.000
_cell.length_b   1.000
_cell.length_c   1.000
_cell.angle_alpha   90.00
_cell.angle_beta   90.00
_cell.angle_gamma   90.00
#
_symmetry.space_group_name_H-M   'P 1'
#
loop_
_entity.id
_entity.type
_entity.pdbx_description
1 polymer ?
#
loop_
_entity_poly.entity_id
_entity_poly.type
_entity_poly.pdbx_seq_one_letter_code
_entity_poly.pdbx_strand_id
1 'polypeptide(L)'
;MEQKQNLKTGLMGLASGLSLIVCFCFISLVNASDEGLVAYYSFDEGKGNVLQDSSGNGNDGTIYGAKWVDGKYGKALEFDGINDYVDCEHVSSLNFDNNANFTVEVWLKRMGANLYQGVVTKNNYPGCTGANVYGWTVGWRGDYNKFFILVGNGGYTYIYSDNTYTDSNWHHVVLRRGSGITRMFVDGVLQSESTYNSLAKNTLSLDIGSCYSTCPAIQTFNGIIDEVRIYNRALTESEIKADMVSSSPEMMKKVIQDTISKTQTKIDQLKKENINTGIIEKVITSAEDALQKEAYKTALEQAQDASSKADKVWNAFQSYNSIKKEVDAKVDQLKREGIDTSIIEKSLSEAKSAFENENFELAQQLVSDASSKADKSWSTYQYIVTAKNAVKEAKGINCDASKAEKRINDAVDALNKGGYDTARQYASDAVSLAEKANCGNPSIKDLKALSVKYDGRTVEVSGKVRDIETVYGRGYKFTVDDGTGLITVGYDGSMKDVNNGDTVNVEGVFSKYSDAIIAEKVEKSGLLGGGSIGGDSGDGIPIWLIIGIAGIIIVVAALFILKKNKGGERGRRDVGERI
;
A
#
# COMPACT_ATOMS: atom_id res chain seq x y z
N MET A 1 -34.31 -11.27 -24.91
CA MET A 1 -34.73 -10.96 -23.53
C MET A 1 -33.70 -11.46 -22.51
N GLU A 2 -32.42 -11.60 -22.90
CA GLU A 2 -31.33 -12.08 -22.06
C GLU A 2 -30.11 -11.16 -22.25
N GLN A 3 -29.92 -10.21 -21.34
CA GLN A 3 -28.64 -9.50 -21.10
C GLN A 3 -28.75 -8.54 -19.88
N LYS A 4 -29.48 -8.94 -18.82
CA LYS A 4 -29.78 -8.05 -17.67
C LYS A 4 -29.63 -8.67 -16.27
N GLN A 5 -28.81 -9.71 -16.11
CA GLN A 5 -28.55 -10.33 -14.79
C GLN A 5 -27.09 -10.45 -14.34
N ASN A 6 -26.09 -10.20 -15.19
CA ASN A 6 -24.67 -10.26 -14.83
C ASN A 6 -24.04 -8.89 -14.50
N LEU A 7 -24.79 -8.00 -13.84
CA LEU A 7 -24.29 -6.67 -13.42
C LEU A 7 -24.46 -6.38 -11.92
N LYS A 8 -24.35 -7.42 -11.07
CA LYS A 8 -24.42 -7.29 -9.60
C LYS A 8 -23.28 -7.96 -8.81
N THR A 9 -22.25 -8.49 -9.47
CA THR A 9 -21.08 -9.15 -8.83
C THR A 9 -19.73 -8.56 -9.29
N GLY A 10 -19.73 -7.34 -9.83
CA GLY A 10 -18.55 -6.64 -10.34
C GLY A 10 -18.21 -5.33 -9.62
N LEU A 11 -18.60 -5.15 -8.36
CA LEU A 11 -18.42 -3.89 -7.62
C LEU A 11 -17.98 -4.08 -6.15
N MET A 12 -17.01 -4.99 -5.92
CA MET A 12 -16.38 -5.21 -4.60
C MET A 12 -14.85 -5.41 -4.70
N GLY A 13 -14.22 -4.86 -5.75
CA GLY A 13 -12.81 -5.12 -6.08
C GLY A 13 -12.01 -3.92 -6.58
N LEU A 14 -12.36 -2.69 -6.20
CA LEU A 14 -11.58 -1.47 -6.49
C LEU A 14 -11.65 -0.46 -5.32
N ALA A 15 -11.36 -0.92 -4.10
CA ALA A 15 -11.27 -0.06 -2.90
C ALA A 15 -9.95 -0.27 -2.10
N SER A 16 -8.98 -0.98 -2.68
CA SER A 16 -7.68 -1.30 -2.08
C SER A 16 -6.55 -0.84 -3.01
N GLY A 17 -6.46 0.47 -3.24
CA GLY A 17 -5.52 1.02 -4.23
C GLY A 17 -5.46 2.54 -4.33
N LEU A 18 -5.93 3.29 -3.32
CA LEU A 18 -5.82 4.75 -3.28
C LEU A 18 -5.79 5.30 -1.84
N SER A 19 -4.75 4.89 -1.08
CA SER A 19 -4.31 5.56 0.15
C SER A 19 -2.81 5.36 0.38
N LEU A 20 -2.06 5.54 -0.70
CA LEU A 20 -0.69 6.04 -0.63
C LEU A 20 -0.76 7.54 -0.98
N ILE A 21 0.13 8.37 -0.41
CA ILE A 21 0.13 9.84 -0.50
C ILE A 21 -0.94 10.53 0.39
N VAL A 22 -0.84 10.31 1.70
CA VAL A 22 -0.94 11.40 2.70
C VAL A 22 0.13 11.14 3.77
N CYS A 23 0.73 12.21 4.32
CA CYS A 23 1.71 12.18 5.41
C CYS A 23 3.18 11.80 5.07
N PHE A 24 3.68 12.22 3.91
CA PHE A 24 5.09 12.61 3.77
C PHE A 24 5.17 14.16 3.82
N CYS A 25 5.12 14.75 5.02
CA CYS A 25 5.25 16.21 5.19
C CYS A 25 5.75 16.70 6.57
N PHE A 26 6.18 15.81 7.47
CA PHE A 26 6.72 16.21 8.79
C PHE A 26 8.10 15.58 9.10
N ILE A 27 8.90 15.32 8.06
CA ILE A 27 10.33 15.04 8.19
C ILE A 27 11.08 15.95 7.21
N SER A 28 11.33 17.18 7.66
CA SER A 28 12.38 18.12 7.19
C SER A 28 12.42 19.37 8.09
N LEU A 29 12.40 19.15 9.41
CA LEU A 29 12.80 20.11 10.44
C LEU A 29 13.63 19.31 11.46
N VAL A 30 14.93 19.12 11.20
CA VAL A 30 16.04 19.79 11.91
C VAL A 30 17.34 19.51 11.14
N ASN A 31 18.07 20.59 10.84
CA ASN A 31 19.55 20.70 10.71
C ASN A 31 19.97 22.06 10.09
N ALA A 32 18.99 22.92 9.81
CA ALA A 32 19.12 24.02 8.85
C ALA A 32 19.36 25.43 9.42
N SER A 33 19.07 25.69 10.70
CA SER A 33 18.91 27.07 11.22
C SER A 33 20.16 27.94 11.04
N ASP A 34 21.35 27.33 11.09
CA ASP A 34 22.64 28.03 11.08
C ASP A 34 23.47 27.70 9.82
N GLU A 35 23.06 26.71 9.01
CA GLU A 35 23.79 26.35 7.79
C GLU A 35 23.72 27.52 6.80
N GLY A 36 24.88 28.07 6.44
CA GLY A 36 24.96 29.21 5.53
C GLY A 36 24.43 30.52 6.12
N LEU A 37 24.16 30.60 7.43
CA LEU A 37 23.83 31.85 8.10
C LEU A 37 25.05 32.79 8.07
N VAL A 38 24.87 34.00 7.54
CA VAL A 38 25.93 35.00 7.35
C VAL A 38 25.83 36.13 8.36
N ALA A 39 24.60 36.55 8.68
CA ALA A 39 24.32 37.57 9.69
C ALA A 39 22.98 37.27 10.36
N TYR A 40 22.89 37.49 11.67
CA TYR A 40 21.65 37.41 12.42
C TYR A 40 21.63 38.49 13.51
N TYR A 41 20.68 39.41 13.41
CA TYR A 41 20.43 40.44 14.41
C TYR A 41 19.07 40.13 15.08
N SER A 42 19.09 39.77 16.36
CA SER A 42 17.88 39.49 17.14
C SER A 42 17.30 40.71 17.87
N PHE A 43 18.03 41.83 17.86
CA PHE A 43 17.62 43.08 18.51
C PHE A 43 17.36 42.96 20.03
N ASP A 44 17.87 41.91 20.69
CA ASP A 44 17.63 41.60 22.11
C ASP A 44 18.52 42.38 23.10
N GLU A 45 19.49 43.17 22.62
CA GLU A 45 20.43 43.90 23.48
C GLU A 45 19.72 44.95 24.34
N GLY A 46 18.66 45.57 23.78
CA GLY A 46 17.73 46.46 24.46
C GLY A 46 18.33 47.77 25.01
N LYS A 47 19.61 48.05 24.73
CA LYS A 47 20.33 49.26 25.18
C LYS A 47 21.61 49.48 24.36
N GLY A 48 22.12 50.71 24.40
CA GLY A 48 23.36 51.08 23.70
C GLY A 48 23.12 51.38 22.22
N ASN A 49 24.21 51.50 21.46
CA ASN A 49 24.22 51.91 20.05
C ASN A 49 24.88 50.86 19.14
N VAL A 50 25.01 49.61 19.60
CA VAL A 50 25.53 48.48 18.84
C VAL A 50 24.43 47.42 18.76
N LEU A 51 24.19 46.90 17.56
CA LEU A 51 23.32 45.77 17.25
C LEU A 51 24.23 44.59 16.91
N GLN A 52 24.23 43.53 17.71
CA GLN A 52 25.23 42.47 17.63
C GLN A 52 24.84 41.40 16.60
N ASP A 53 25.83 40.94 15.83
CA ASP A 53 25.66 39.82 14.90
C ASP A 53 25.79 38.48 15.64
N SER A 54 24.64 37.93 16.01
CA SER A 54 24.47 36.63 16.67
C SER A 54 24.77 35.43 15.77
N SER A 55 25.12 35.62 14.49
CA SER A 55 25.62 34.51 13.64
C SER A 55 27.07 34.09 13.98
N GLY A 56 27.79 34.91 14.75
CA GLY A 56 29.20 34.68 15.10
C GLY A 56 30.20 35.10 14.02
N ASN A 57 29.73 35.71 12.92
CA ASN A 57 30.60 36.22 11.85
C ASN A 57 31.12 37.65 12.13
N GLY A 58 30.57 38.34 13.14
CA GLY A 58 31.07 39.64 13.61
C GLY A 58 30.71 40.83 12.73
N ASN A 59 29.58 40.76 12.02
CA ASN A 59 29.09 41.86 11.19
C ASN A 59 28.26 42.88 12.01
N ASP A 60 28.74 43.27 13.20
CA ASP A 60 27.98 44.11 14.15
C ASP A 60 27.56 45.45 13.52
N GLY A 61 26.33 45.89 13.81
CA GLY A 61 25.75 47.14 13.31
C GLY A 61 25.88 48.30 14.30
N THR A 62 26.13 49.51 13.80
CA THR A 62 26.06 50.75 14.58
C THR A 62 24.70 51.43 14.41
N ILE A 63 24.02 51.68 15.52
CA ILE A 63 22.65 52.24 15.56
C ILE A 63 22.72 53.78 15.58
N TYR A 64 21.99 54.40 14.65
CA TYR A 64 21.82 55.85 14.55
C TYR A 64 20.35 56.22 14.71
N GLY A 65 20.02 56.98 15.77
CA GLY A 65 18.70 57.56 16.03
C GLY A 65 17.61 56.60 16.55
N ALA A 66 17.55 55.38 16.01
CA ALA A 66 16.55 54.37 16.34
C ALA A 66 16.54 54.01 17.84
N LYS A 67 15.36 53.61 18.35
CA LYS A 67 15.10 53.42 19.79
C LYS A 67 14.72 51.99 20.13
N TRP A 68 15.25 51.48 21.24
CA TRP A 68 14.88 50.17 21.78
C TRP A 68 13.43 50.14 22.30
N VAL A 69 12.65 49.17 21.83
CA VAL A 69 11.25 48.93 22.20
C VAL A 69 10.99 47.43 22.40
N ASP A 70 9.77 47.05 22.78
CA ASP A 70 9.36 45.64 22.82
C ASP A 70 9.07 45.12 21.40
N GLY A 71 9.64 43.96 21.06
CA GLY A 71 9.68 43.44 19.69
C GLY A 71 8.49 42.58 19.27
N LYS A 72 8.68 41.90 18.14
CA LYS A 72 7.91 40.72 17.76
C LYS A 72 8.26 39.57 18.71
N TYR A 73 9.55 39.46 19.02
CA TYR A 73 10.12 38.65 20.08
C TYR A 73 11.04 39.57 20.90
N GLY A 74 11.21 39.30 22.20
CA GLY A 74 12.12 40.06 23.07
C GLY A 74 12.10 41.59 22.89
N LYS A 75 13.21 42.15 22.38
CA LYS A 75 13.36 43.58 22.05
C LYS A 75 13.48 43.82 20.55
N ALA A 76 13.25 45.07 20.14
CA ALA A 76 13.36 45.51 18.75
C ALA A 76 13.82 46.96 18.65
N LEU A 77 14.10 47.45 17.44
CA LEU A 77 14.35 48.86 17.16
C LEU A 77 13.16 49.53 16.46
N GLU A 78 12.71 50.65 17.02
CA GLU A 78 11.76 51.59 16.44
C GLU A 78 12.50 52.68 15.64
N PHE A 79 12.04 52.90 14.40
CA PHE A 79 12.55 53.88 13.44
C PHE A 79 11.45 54.90 13.14
N ASP A 80 11.77 56.19 13.24
CA ASP A 80 10.81 57.30 13.17
C ASP A 80 10.39 57.73 11.75
N GLY A 81 11.06 57.22 10.72
CA GLY A 81 10.83 57.60 9.33
C GLY A 81 11.39 58.97 8.94
N ILE A 82 12.39 59.47 9.66
CA ILE A 82 13.12 60.71 9.37
C ILE A 82 14.59 60.39 9.06
N ASN A 83 15.37 59.98 10.05
CA ASN A 83 16.83 59.82 9.91
C ASN A 83 17.42 58.63 10.69
N ASP A 84 16.58 57.71 11.14
CA ASP A 84 16.98 56.51 11.87
C ASP A 84 17.48 55.40 10.92
N TYR A 85 18.59 54.73 11.27
CA TYR A 85 19.12 53.55 10.57
C TYR A 85 20.14 52.78 11.42
N VAL A 86 20.49 51.56 11.01
CA VAL A 86 21.65 50.81 11.50
C VAL A 86 22.60 50.56 10.33
N ASP A 87 23.87 50.93 10.47
CA ASP A 87 24.94 50.66 9.49
C ASP A 87 25.74 49.44 9.95
N CYS A 88 25.67 48.36 9.19
CA CYS A 88 26.41 47.10 9.46
C CYS A 88 27.63 46.95 8.54
N GLU A 89 28.13 48.06 8.01
CA GLU A 89 29.30 48.19 7.14
C GLU A 89 29.29 47.31 5.86
N HIS A 90 30.39 47.39 5.11
CA HIS A 90 30.63 46.53 3.95
C HIS A 90 31.45 45.29 4.33
N VAL A 91 30.79 44.14 4.37
CA VAL A 91 31.42 42.83 4.41
C VAL A 91 31.22 42.04 3.10
N SER A 92 32.24 41.28 2.72
CA SER A 92 32.27 40.51 1.46
C SER A 92 31.34 39.29 1.47
N SER A 93 31.04 38.75 2.65
CA SER A 93 30.11 37.64 2.90
C SER A 93 28.66 37.98 2.53
N LEU A 94 28.26 39.25 2.68
CA LEU A 94 26.95 39.79 2.28
C LEU A 94 26.92 40.28 0.82
N ASN A 95 28.01 40.11 0.06
CA ASN A 95 28.17 40.72 -1.27
C ASN A 95 27.81 39.73 -2.40
N PHE A 96 26.51 39.53 -2.61
CA PHE A 96 25.95 38.57 -3.56
C PHE A 96 25.99 39.08 -5.02
N ASP A 97 26.33 38.19 -5.95
CA ASP A 97 26.22 38.44 -7.41
C ASP A 97 25.02 37.73 -8.05
N ASN A 98 24.89 37.88 -9.36
CA ASN A 98 23.83 37.31 -10.17
C ASN A 98 23.63 35.79 -10.01
N ASN A 99 24.71 35.05 -9.71
CA ASN A 99 24.72 33.60 -9.62
C ASN A 99 24.58 33.10 -8.17
N ALA A 100 24.62 34.01 -7.18
CA ALA A 100 24.44 33.66 -5.78
C ALA A 100 23.02 33.18 -5.50
N ASN A 101 22.93 32.13 -4.68
CA ASN A 101 21.72 31.76 -3.96
C ASN A 101 21.80 32.43 -2.59
N PHE A 102 20.75 33.11 -2.13
CA PHE A 102 20.74 33.74 -0.80
C PHE A 102 19.32 33.98 -0.31
N THR A 103 19.16 34.20 0.99
CA THR A 103 17.89 34.53 1.63
C THR A 103 18.09 35.67 2.61
N VAL A 104 17.15 36.61 2.65
CA VAL A 104 17.09 37.70 3.64
C VAL A 104 15.70 37.67 4.25
N GLU A 105 15.64 37.56 5.57
CA GLU A 105 14.41 37.50 6.35
C GLU A 105 14.37 38.66 7.35
N VAL A 106 13.18 39.16 7.63
CA VAL A 106 12.96 40.24 8.59
C VAL A 106 11.52 40.21 9.13
N TRP A 107 11.37 40.42 10.43
CA TRP A 107 10.09 40.79 11.02
C TRP A 107 9.97 42.31 11.08
N LEU A 108 8.84 42.86 10.63
CA LEU A 108 8.60 44.30 10.66
C LEU A 108 7.15 44.64 11.02
N LYS A 109 6.96 45.79 11.65
CA LYS A 109 5.65 46.37 11.97
C LYS A 109 5.62 47.84 11.58
N ARG A 110 4.76 48.20 10.63
CA ARG A 110 4.70 49.59 10.12
C ARG A 110 3.94 50.51 11.07
N MET A 111 4.37 51.76 11.13
CA MET A 111 3.66 52.86 11.81
C MET A 111 3.35 54.04 10.87
N GLY A 112 4.15 54.25 9.82
CA GLY A 112 3.96 55.34 8.86
C GLY A 112 3.61 54.89 7.43
N ALA A 113 3.29 55.89 6.60
CA ALA A 113 2.86 55.72 5.21
C ALA A 113 3.79 56.41 4.19
N ASN A 114 5.07 56.64 4.54
CA ASN A 114 6.08 57.25 3.66
C ASN A 114 6.19 56.46 2.33
N LEU A 115 6.41 57.18 1.22
CA LEU A 115 6.26 56.65 -0.14
C LEU A 115 7.15 55.46 -0.46
N TYR A 116 8.46 55.57 -0.18
CA TYR A 116 9.39 54.44 -0.22
C TYR A 116 10.07 54.33 1.13
N GLN A 117 10.30 53.10 1.58
CA GLN A 117 10.92 52.81 2.87
C GLN A 117 11.80 51.58 2.72
N GLY A 118 13.11 51.73 2.95
CA GLY A 118 14.04 50.60 2.98
C GLY A 118 14.03 49.96 4.36
N VAL A 119 13.84 48.65 4.42
CA VAL A 119 13.79 47.89 5.68
C VAL A 119 15.13 47.20 5.90
N VAL A 120 15.62 46.48 4.90
CA VAL A 120 16.99 45.94 4.85
C VAL A 120 17.55 46.18 3.45
N THR A 121 18.64 46.91 3.34
CA THR A 121 19.19 47.37 2.04
C THR A 121 20.68 47.13 1.92
N LYS A 122 21.10 46.65 0.76
CA LYS A 122 22.49 46.67 0.32
C LYS A 122 22.56 47.07 -1.15
N ASN A 123 22.25 48.34 -1.45
CA ASN A 123 22.42 48.94 -2.78
C ASN A 123 22.61 50.46 -2.71
N ASN A 124 22.90 51.05 -3.87
CA ASN A 124 22.79 52.49 -4.08
C ASN A 124 21.37 52.82 -4.58
N TYR A 125 20.53 53.35 -3.69
CA TYR A 125 19.12 53.63 -4.01
C TYR A 125 18.99 54.57 -5.24
N PRO A 126 18.15 54.24 -6.24
CA PRO A 126 18.13 54.94 -7.53
C PRO A 126 17.72 56.42 -7.44
N GLY A 127 16.93 56.78 -6.41
CA GLY A 127 16.57 58.17 -6.13
C GLY A 127 17.70 59.03 -5.55
N CYS A 128 18.81 58.42 -5.15
CA CYS A 128 19.98 59.09 -4.60
C CYS A 128 21.12 59.25 -5.63
N THR A 129 21.30 58.27 -6.52
CA THR A 129 22.49 58.21 -7.41
C THR A 129 22.23 58.44 -8.89
N GLY A 130 20.98 58.68 -9.31
CA GLY A 130 20.66 58.96 -10.70
C GLY A 130 20.59 57.70 -11.59
N ALA A 131 19.53 56.91 -11.36
CA ALA A 131 19.03 55.79 -12.17
C ALA A 131 19.71 54.41 -12.04
N ASN A 132 21.03 54.29 -11.90
CA ASN A 132 21.66 52.95 -11.83
C ASN A 132 21.60 52.35 -10.42
N VAL A 133 21.29 51.04 -10.31
CA VAL A 133 21.26 50.29 -9.03
C VAL A 133 22.16 49.06 -9.12
N TYR A 134 22.90 48.79 -8.04
CA TYR A 134 23.74 47.61 -7.88
C TYR A 134 23.49 47.00 -6.50
N GLY A 135 22.90 45.81 -6.45
CA GLY A 135 22.56 45.12 -5.19
C GLY A 135 21.06 44.96 -4.97
N TRP A 136 20.62 44.91 -3.72
CA TRP A 136 19.24 44.55 -3.34
C TRP A 136 18.65 45.38 -2.18
N THR A 137 17.33 45.41 -2.08
CA THR A 137 16.55 45.97 -0.96
C THR A 137 15.34 45.08 -0.67
N VAL A 138 15.01 44.88 0.61
CA VAL A 138 13.68 44.56 1.10
C VAL A 138 13.08 45.84 1.68
N GLY A 139 11.86 46.19 1.29
CA GLY A 139 11.23 47.44 1.72
C GLY A 139 9.71 47.46 1.60
N TRP A 140 9.11 48.60 1.93
CA TRP A 140 7.68 48.86 1.79
C TRP A 140 7.41 50.14 0.99
N ARG A 141 6.34 50.13 0.20
CA ARG A 141 5.97 51.23 -0.70
C ARG A 141 4.53 51.70 -0.45
N GLY A 142 4.37 52.95 -0.04
CA GLY A 142 3.13 53.46 0.55
C GLY A 142 2.04 53.92 -0.41
N ASP A 143 2.38 54.38 -1.61
CA ASP A 143 1.40 54.66 -2.66
C ASP A 143 0.72 53.39 -3.20
N TYR A 144 1.36 52.22 -3.05
CA TYR A 144 0.80 50.91 -3.43
C TYR A 144 0.33 50.08 -2.23
N ASN A 145 0.68 50.43 -0.99
CA ASN A 145 0.51 49.61 0.21
C ASN A 145 1.08 48.19 0.04
N LYS A 146 2.28 48.07 -0.54
CA LYS A 146 2.89 46.77 -0.88
C LYS A 146 4.32 46.66 -0.36
N PHE A 147 4.69 45.44 0.03
CA PHE A 147 6.10 45.11 0.19
C PHE A 147 6.77 45.08 -1.17
N PHE A 148 8.05 45.43 -1.22
CA PHE A 148 8.85 45.37 -2.43
C PHE A 148 10.21 44.72 -2.16
N ILE A 149 10.68 43.98 -3.16
CA ILE A 149 12.08 43.64 -3.34
C ILE A 149 12.59 44.47 -4.53
N LEU A 150 13.71 45.15 -4.35
CA LEU A 150 14.46 45.77 -5.43
C LEU A 150 15.73 44.95 -5.66
N VAL A 151 16.07 44.67 -6.92
CA VAL A 151 17.33 44.03 -7.33
C VAL A 151 17.88 44.73 -8.57
N GLY A 152 19.20 44.92 -8.64
CA GLY A 152 19.81 45.64 -9.76
C GLY A 152 21.25 45.28 -10.11
N ASN A 153 21.55 45.51 -11.39
CA ASN A 153 22.87 45.47 -12.02
C ASN A 153 22.87 46.49 -13.17
N GLY A 154 23.11 47.76 -12.85
CA GLY A 154 23.04 48.89 -13.80
C GLY A 154 21.61 49.31 -14.13
N GLY A 155 20.74 48.37 -14.50
CA GLY A 155 19.28 48.52 -14.42
C GLY A 155 18.71 47.91 -13.13
N TYR A 156 17.40 48.04 -12.91
CA TYR A 156 16.74 47.49 -11.73
C TYR A 156 15.36 46.88 -12.01
N THR A 157 14.95 45.95 -11.15
CA THR A 157 13.61 45.35 -11.16
C THR A 157 12.99 45.45 -9.78
N TYR A 158 11.77 45.98 -9.71
CA TYR A 158 10.91 45.87 -8.54
C TYR A 158 10.06 44.60 -8.63
N ILE A 159 9.97 43.87 -7.52
CA ILE A 159 9.10 42.72 -7.31
C ILE A 159 8.21 43.10 -6.13
N TYR A 160 6.90 43.28 -6.36
CA TYR A 160 5.96 43.66 -5.31
C TYR A 160 5.22 42.44 -4.77
N SER A 161 4.70 42.52 -3.54
CA SER A 161 3.74 41.52 -3.04
C SER A 161 2.47 41.52 -3.89
N ASP A 162 1.83 40.37 -4.13
CA ASP A 162 0.53 40.31 -4.79
C ASP A 162 -0.55 41.00 -3.95
N ASN A 163 -0.59 40.73 -2.64
CA ASN A 163 -1.50 41.37 -1.70
C ASN A 163 -1.07 42.80 -1.33
N THR A 164 -2.04 43.60 -0.88
CA THR A 164 -1.82 44.89 -0.20
C THR A 164 -1.86 44.71 1.32
N TYR A 165 -1.00 45.45 2.02
CA TYR A 165 -0.80 45.38 3.47
C TYR A 165 -1.03 46.77 4.07
N THR A 166 -2.28 47.03 4.45
CA THR A 166 -2.73 48.34 4.96
C THR A 166 -2.77 48.42 6.48
N ASP A 167 -2.73 47.28 7.17
CA ASP A 167 -2.69 47.19 8.62
C ASP A 167 -1.28 47.44 9.19
N SER A 168 -1.21 47.53 10.52
CA SER A 168 0.00 47.80 11.31
C SER A 168 0.34 46.64 12.24
N ASN A 169 0.08 45.39 11.80
CA ASN A 169 0.55 44.20 12.51
C ASN A 169 2.01 43.90 12.16
N TRP A 170 2.56 42.91 12.88
CA TRP A 170 3.84 42.31 12.55
C TRP A 170 3.71 41.38 11.34
N HIS A 171 4.55 41.59 10.32
CA HIS A 171 4.70 40.70 9.17
C HIS A 171 6.13 40.17 9.08
N HIS A 172 6.26 38.91 8.66
CA HIS A 172 7.53 38.33 8.26
C HIS A 172 7.72 38.50 6.76
N VAL A 173 8.76 39.18 6.30
CA VAL A 173 9.02 39.44 4.87
C VAL A 173 10.35 38.84 4.47
N VAL A 174 10.34 38.06 3.38
CA VAL A 174 11.51 37.30 2.92
C VAL A 174 11.81 37.57 1.46
N LEU A 175 13.06 37.96 1.18
CA LEU A 175 13.68 37.88 -0.15
C LEU A 175 14.42 36.55 -0.24
N ARG A 176 14.03 35.69 -1.18
CA ARG A 176 14.75 34.44 -1.47
C ARG A 176 15.20 34.41 -2.91
N ARG A 177 16.51 34.39 -3.17
CA ARG A 177 17.10 34.15 -4.49
C ARG A 177 17.61 32.72 -4.59
N GLY A 178 17.10 31.94 -5.54
CA GLY A 178 17.54 30.57 -5.81
C GLY A 178 17.47 30.22 -7.29
N SER A 179 18.54 29.65 -7.84
CA SER A 179 18.67 29.28 -9.27
C SER A 179 18.39 30.45 -10.22
N GLY A 180 18.81 31.66 -9.85
CA GLY A 180 18.58 32.89 -10.62
C GLY A 180 17.17 33.49 -10.49
N ILE A 181 16.25 32.85 -9.76
CA ILE A 181 14.88 33.34 -9.52
C ILE A 181 14.83 34.03 -8.15
N THR A 182 14.36 35.27 -8.11
CA THR A 182 14.06 35.99 -6.85
C THR A 182 12.57 35.85 -6.51
N ARG A 183 12.28 35.48 -5.27
CA ARG A 183 10.93 35.28 -4.72
C ARG A 183 10.71 36.16 -3.50
N MET A 184 9.48 36.61 -3.32
CA MET A 184 9.00 37.24 -2.09
C MET A 184 8.10 36.26 -1.34
N PHE A 185 8.36 36.07 -0.05
CA PHE A 185 7.38 35.48 0.86
C PHE A 185 6.94 36.52 1.88
N VAL A 186 5.67 36.50 2.26
CA VAL A 186 5.14 37.26 3.40
C VAL A 186 4.35 36.31 4.28
N ASP A 187 4.62 36.34 5.58
CA ASP A 187 4.03 35.46 6.59
C ASP A 187 4.11 33.96 6.24
N GLY A 188 5.23 33.57 5.61
CA GLY A 188 5.50 32.19 5.18
C GLY A 188 4.76 31.75 3.92
N VAL A 189 4.07 32.67 3.23
CA VAL A 189 3.34 32.40 1.98
C VAL A 189 4.03 33.10 0.80
N LEU A 190 4.24 32.38 -0.30
CA LEU A 190 4.77 32.96 -1.54
C LEU A 190 3.84 34.07 -2.03
N GLN A 191 4.38 35.28 -2.20
CA GLN A 191 3.63 36.47 -2.63
C GLN A 191 3.93 36.91 -4.07
N SER A 192 5.12 36.58 -4.60
CA SER A 192 5.50 36.86 -5.98
C SER A 192 6.85 36.25 -6.33
N GLU A 193 7.12 36.08 -7.62
CA GLU A 193 8.43 35.70 -8.13
C GLU A 193 8.79 36.45 -9.41
N SER A 194 10.08 36.54 -9.71
CA SER A 194 10.57 37.07 -10.98
C SER A 194 11.72 36.21 -11.50
N THR A 195 11.73 36.00 -12.81
CA THR A 195 12.85 35.44 -13.60
C THR A 195 13.64 36.52 -14.34
N TYR A 196 13.05 37.70 -14.53
CA TYR A 196 13.70 38.86 -15.15
C TYR A 196 14.28 39.77 -14.07
N ASN A 197 15.44 39.39 -13.54
CA ASN A 197 16.16 40.17 -12.55
C ASN A 197 17.65 39.86 -12.58
N SER A 198 18.45 40.91 -12.65
CA SER A 198 19.90 40.86 -12.57
C SER A 198 20.39 41.43 -11.24
N LEU A 199 21.46 40.85 -10.70
CA LEU A 199 22.07 41.31 -9.46
C LEU A 199 23.57 41.53 -9.62
N ALA A 200 24.07 42.64 -9.10
CA ALA A 200 25.48 42.97 -9.05
C ALA A 200 25.97 43.12 -7.62
N LYS A 201 27.25 42.79 -7.41
CA LYS A 201 27.99 43.15 -6.21
C LYS A 201 28.14 44.67 -6.10
N ASN A 202 28.26 45.14 -4.87
CA ASN A 202 28.61 46.52 -4.55
C ASN A 202 29.57 46.52 -3.33
N THR A 203 30.17 47.67 -3.05
CA THR A 203 31.05 47.86 -1.86
C THR A 203 30.37 48.76 -0.83
N LEU A 204 29.04 48.71 -0.74
CA LEU A 204 28.23 49.56 0.12
C LEU A 204 27.89 48.84 1.42
N SER A 205 27.50 49.60 2.45
CA SER A 205 27.00 49.07 3.71
C SER A 205 25.78 48.18 3.54
N LEU A 206 25.56 47.29 4.51
CA LEU A 206 24.21 46.79 4.79
C LEU A 206 23.53 47.80 5.74
N ASP A 207 22.49 48.48 5.24
CA ASP A 207 21.67 49.40 6.03
C ASP A 207 20.38 48.70 6.49
N ILE A 208 20.02 48.83 7.77
CA ILE A 208 18.70 48.44 8.30
C ILE A 208 17.92 49.72 8.63
N GLY A 209 16.64 49.77 8.26
CA GLY A 209 15.76 50.94 8.47
C GLY A 209 15.93 52.08 7.44
N SER A 210 16.78 51.92 6.43
CA SER A 210 16.98 52.90 5.35
C SER A 210 17.18 52.25 3.98
N CYS A 211 16.84 52.97 2.91
CA CYS A 211 17.22 52.63 1.53
C CYS A 211 18.69 52.93 1.20
N TYR A 212 19.32 53.91 1.86
CA TYR A 212 20.74 54.24 1.70
C TYR A 212 21.14 55.27 2.76
N SER A 213 21.94 54.89 3.76
CA SER A 213 22.30 55.71 4.93
C SER A 213 23.00 57.02 4.58
N THR A 214 23.80 57.07 3.51
CA THR A 214 24.55 58.27 3.09
C THR A 214 23.79 59.20 2.14
N CYS A 215 22.49 58.97 1.92
CA CYS A 215 21.67 59.78 1.00
C CYS A 215 21.05 61.02 1.66
N PRO A 216 21.06 62.21 1.03
CA PRO A 216 20.33 63.37 1.56
C PRO A 216 18.80 63.25 1.52
N ALA A 217 18.27 62.34 0.70
CA ALA A 217 16.84 62.08 0.52
C ALA A 217 16.44 60.73 1.12
N ILE A 218 16.79 60.51 2.40
CA ILE A 218 16.68 59.22 3.06
C ILE A 218 15.23 58.71 3.00
N GLN A 219 15.04 57.58 2.32
CA GLN A 219 13.78 56.83 2.34
C GLN A 219 13.83 55.85 3.54
N THR A 220 13.75 56.44 4.73
CA THR A 220 13.76 55.75 6.04
C THR A 220 12.46 54.98 6.29
N PHE A 221 12.58 53.88 7.03
CA PHE A 221 11.44 53.14 7.54
C PHE A 221 10.79 53.86 8.72
N ASN A 222 9.45 53.86 8.73
CA ASN A 222 8.63 54.35 9.84
C ASN A 222 7.88 53.16 10.46
N GLY A 223 8.45 52.58 11.50
CA GLY A 223 7.99 51.33 12.08
C GLY A 223 9.03 50.67 12.98
N ILE A 224 8.75 49.43 13.37
CA ILE A 224 9.61 48.61 14.22
C ILE A 224 10.19 47.47 13.37
N ILE A 225 11.49 47.19 13.49
CA ILE A 225 12.20 46.08 12.83
C ILE A 225 12.76 45.15 13.90
N ASP A 226 12.67 43.85 13.62
CA ASP A 226 13.08 42.76 14.50
C ASP A 226 13.59 41.56 13.67
N GLU A 227 14.38 40.68 14.28
CA GLU A 227 14.77 39.36 13.74
C GLU A 227 15.27 39.36 12.28
N VAL A 228 16.32 40.13 11.99
CA VAL A 228 16.91 40.19 10.65
C VAL A 228 17.92 39.05 10.46
N ARG A 229 17.65 38.14 9.52
CA ARG A 229 18.55 37.03 9.16
C ARG A 229 19.00 37.12 7.70
N ILE A 230 20.25 36.79 7.43
CA ILE A 230 20.80 36.70 6.07
C ILE A 230 21.56 35.38 5.89
N TYR A 231 21.20 34.63 4.85
CA TYR A 231 21.78 33.34 4.49
C TYR A 231 22.45 33.38 3.11
N ASN A 232 23.61 32.75 2.94
CA ASN A 232 24.29 32.55 1.65
C ASN A 232 23.74 31.36 0.83
N ARG A 233 22.49 30.95 1.11
CA ARG A 233 21.75 29.89 0.42
C ARG A 233 20.26 30.23 0.33
N ALA A 234 19.54 29.51 -0.53
CA ALA A 234 18.12 29.73 -0.78
C ALA A 234 17.24 28.82 0.09
N LEU A 235 16.79 29.28 1.27
CA LEU A 235 15.98 28.50 2.22
C LEU A 235 14.72 27.90 1.57
N THR A 236 14.36 26.67 1.92
CA THR A 236 13.07 26.08 1.55
C THR A 236 11.92 26.73 2.31
N GLU A 237 10.68 26.60 1.82
CA GLU A 237 9.50 27.13 2.53
C GLU A 237 9.32 26.57 3.94
N SER A 238 9.78 25.33 4.18
CA SER A 238 9.74 24.71 5.50
C SER A 238 10.74 25.34 6.47
N GLU A 239 11.91 25.76 5.97
CA GLU A 239 12.92 26.49 6.75
C GLU A 239 12.43 27.91 7.07
N ILE A 240 11.92 28.65 6.08
CA ILE A 240 11.29 29.97 6.27
C ILE A 240 10.20 29.92 7.36
N LYS A 241 9.35 28.87 7.34
CA LYS A 241 8.30 28.66 8.35
C LYS A 241 8.83 28.19 9.70
N ALA A 242 10.03 27.60 9.76
CA ALA A 242 10.69 27.24 11.01
C ALA A 242 11.27 28.49 11.69
N ASP A 243 11.93 29.35 10.92
CA ASP A 243 12.61 30.54 11.43
C ASP A 243 11.61 31.58 11.97
N MET A 244 10.42 31.67 11.35
CA MET A 244 9.26 32.39 11.89
C MET A 244 8.85 31.99 13.32
N VAL A 245 9.22 30.79 13.79
CA VAL A 245 8.80 30.21 15.08
C VAL A 245 9.96 30.04 16.07
N SER A 246 11.19 29.85 15.59
CA SER A 246 12.38 29.62 16.41
C SER A 246 12.90 30.85 17.17
N SER A 247 12.45 32.03 16.75
CA SER A 247 12.89 33.36 17.16
C SER A 247 12.50 33.79 18.60
N SER A 248 11.97 32.90 19.46
CA SER A 248 11.68 33.23 20.88
C SER A 248 11.87 32.03 21.80
N PRO A 249 12.55 32.19 22.96
CA PRO A 249 12.69 31.16 23.99
C PRO A 249 11.34 30.61 24.50
N GLU A 250 10.37 31.49 24.77
CA GLU A 250 9.03 31.15 25.24
C GLU A 250 8.23 30.37 24.20
N MET A 251 8.35 30.76 22.92
CA MET A 251 7.67 30.06 21.83
C MET A 251 8.31 28.69 21.56
N MET A 252 9.65 28.60 21.55
CA MET A 252 10.39 27.34 21.48
C MET A 252 10.00 26.41 22.64
N LYS A 253 10.01 26.89 23.87
CA LYS A 253 9.58 26.16 25.07
C LYS A 253 8.17 25.60 24.91
N LYS A 254 7.23 26.40 24.41
CA LYS A 254 5.85 25.96 24.14
C LYS A 254 5.80 24.88 23.07
N VAL A 255 6.51 25.04 21.95
CA VAL A 255 6.55 24.04 20.85
C VAL A 255 7.13 22.71 21.32
N ILE A 256 8.17 22.74 22.15
CA ILE A 256 8.78 21.54 22.75
C ILE A 256 7.77 20.86 23.69
N GLN A 257 7.13 21.62 24.58
CA GLN A 257 6.11 21.10 25.50
C GLN A 257 4.89 20.50 24.78
N ASP A 258 4.37 21.18 23.74
CA ASP A 258 3.26 20.67 22.91
C ASP A 258 3.67 19.38 22.18
N THR A 259 4.93 19.25 21.76
CA THR A 259 5.47 18.05 21.10
C THR A 259 5.61 16.88 22.07
N ILE A 260 6.19 17.12 23.25
CA ILE A 260 6.30 16.14 24.34
C ILE A 260 4.91 15.64 24.75
N SER A 261 3.95 16.55 24.98
CA SER A 261 2.58 16.21 25.38
C SER A 261 1.83 15.34 24.35
N LYS A 262 1.95 15.66 23.05
CA LYS A 262 1.41 14.82 21.96
C LYS A 262 2.07 13.44 21.92
N THR A 263 3.39 13.37 22.10
CA THR A 263 4.13 12.12 22.13
C THR A 263 3.72 11.26 23.34
N GLN A 264 3.57 11.87 24.52
CA GLN A 264 3.12 11.19 25.73
C GLN A 264 1.71 10.62 25.57
N THR A 265 0.80 11.37 24.94
CA THR A 265 -0.56 10.88 24.60
C THR A 265 -0.49 9.62 23.73
N LYS A 266 0.47 9.53 22.81
CA LYS A 266 0.68 8.34 21.95
C LYS A 266 1.36 7.18 22.70
N ILE A 267 2.31 7.48 23.60
CA ILE A 267 2.88 6.49 24.54
C ILE A 267 1.76 5.86 25.38
N ASP A 268 0.83 6.65 25.90
CA ASP A 268 -0.29 6.15 26.72
C ASP A 268 -1.29 5.30 25.90
N GLN A 269 -1.41 5.56 24.59
CA GLN A 269 -2.17 4.70 23.67
C GLN A 269 -1.44 3.37 23.43
N LEU A 270 -0.13 3.40 23.17
CA LEU A 270 0.71 2.20 23.00
C LEU A 270 0.69 1.31 24.26
N LYS A 271 0.78 1.91 25.46
CA LYS A 271 0.74 1.19 26.74
C LYS A 271 -0.58 0.47 27.01
N LYS A 272 -1.73 1.03 26.59
CA LYS A 272 -3.04 0.36 26.72
C LYS A 272 -3.11 -0.96 25.95
N GLU A 273 -2.31 -1.06 24.88
CA GLU A 273 -2.17 -2.24 24.03
C GLU A 273 -1.02 -3.17 24.51
N ASN A 274 -0.47 -2.91 25.71
CA ASN A 274 0.67 -3.60 26.33
C ASN A 274 1.99 -3.54 25.52
N ILE A 275 2.19 -2.46 24.74
CA ILE A 275 3.41 -2.26 23.96
C ILE A 275 4.49 -1.61 24.85
N ASN A 276 5.72 -2.12 24.77
CA ASN A 276 6.87 -1.50 25.44
C ASN A 276 7.23 -0.16 24.80
N THR A 277 7.26 0.90 25.61
CA THR A 277 7.57 2.27 25.19
C THR A 277 8.89 2.81 25.76
N GLY A 278 9.64 1.98 26.50
CA GLY A 278 10.76 2.43 27.34
C GLY A 278 11.91 3.13 26.60
N ILE A 279 12.13 2.85 25.31
CA ILE A 279 13.10 3.62 24.50
C ILE A 279 12.56 5.03 24.18
N ILE A 280 11.28 5.17 23.86
CA ILE A 280 10.65 6.47 23.55
C ILE A 280 10.66 7.35 24.81
N GLU A 281 10.28 6.78 25.95
CA GLU A 281 10.22 7.48 27.24
C GLU A 281 11.60 8.01 27.66
N LYS A 282 12.68 7.25 27.44
CA LYS A 282 14.06 7.73 27.67
C LYS A 282 14.41 8.96 26.83
N VAL A 283 13.95 9.03 25.58
CA VAL A 283 14.20 10.19 24.70
C VAL A 283 13.36 11.39 25.14
N ILE A 284 12.12 11.18 25.60
CA ILE A 284 11.31 12.23 26.24
C ILE A 284 12.02 12.78 27.49
N THR A 285 12.52 11.92 28.38
CA THR A 285 13.27 12.37 29.57
C THR A 285 14.48 13.21 29.18
N SER A 286 15.24 12.82 28.14
CA SER A 286 16.34 13.63 27.61
C SER A 286 15.86 15.00 27.12
N ALA A 287 14.74 15.06 26.39
CA ALA A 287 14.17 16.31 25.89
C ALA A 287 13.72 17.24 27.03
N GLU A 288 13.12 16.69 28.09
CA GLU A 288 12.73 17.42 29.29
C GLU A 288 13.97 17.95 30.05
N ASP A 289 15.01 17.14 30.19
CA ASP A 289 16.30 17.52 30.78
C ASP A 289 16.99 18.65 30.00
N ALA A 290 16.95 18.59 28.66
CA ALA A 290 17.49 19.64 27.79
C ALA A 290 16.66 20.91 27.88
N LEU A 291 15.33 20.80 27.97
CA LEU A 291 14.42 21.94 28.14
C LEU A 291 14.63 22.65 29.50
N GLN A 292 14.87 21.89 30.58
CA GLN A 292 15.20 22.45 31.90
C GLN A 292 16.54 23.19 31.92
N LYS A 293 17.47 22.83 31.03
CA LYS A 293 18.77 23.48 30.84
C LYS A 293 18.73 24.62 29.81
N GLU A 294 17.53 25.00 29.35
CA GLU A 294 17.29 26.03 28.32
C GLU A 294 18.00 25.73 26.98
N ALA A 295 18.38 24.47 26.75
CA ALA A 295 19.00 23.99 25.52
C ALA A 295 17.93 23.72 24.45
N TYR A 296 17.15 24.75 24.09
CA TYR A 296 15.91 24.63 23.32
C TYR A 296 16.06 23.88 21.99
N LYS A 297 17.16 24.07 21.26
CA LYS A 297 17.44 23.35 20.00
C LYS A 297 17.56 21.83 20.22
N THR A 298 18.41 21.42 21.18
CA THR A 298 18.57 20.01 21.56
C THR A 298 17.30 19.40 22.15
N ALA A 299 16.54 20.17 22.94
CA ALA A 299 15.27 19.73 23.50
C ALA A 299 14.21 19.50 22.41
N LEU A 300 14.16 20.35 21.39
CA LEU A 300 13.28 20.18 20.23
C LEU A 300 13.67 18.97 19.38
N GLU A 301 14.96 18.81 19.07
CA GLU A 301 15.52 17.65 18.37
C GLU A 301 15.12 16.33 19.06
N GLN A 302 15.29 16.26 20.38
CA GLN A 302 14.97 15.07 21.17
C GLN A 302 13.45 14.84 21.26
N ALA A 303 12.64 15.88 21.45
CA ALA A 303 11.18 15.76 21.44
C ALA A 303 10.65 15.25 20.09
N GLN A 304 11.24 15.70 18.98
CA GLN A 304 10.89 15.26 17.63
C GLN A 304 11.37 13.84 17.32
N ASP A 305 12.57 13.43 17.77
CA ASP A 305 13.04 12.05 17.67
C ASP A 305 12.14 11.08 18.47
N ALA A 306 11.73 11.46 19.69
CA ALA A 306 10.76 10.71 20.46
C ALA A 306 9.41 10.57 19.72
N SER A 307 8.87 11.67 19.16
CA SER A 307 7.64 11.63 18.36
C SER A 307 7.78 10.72 17.14
N SER A 308 8.90 10.81 16.40
CA SER A 308 9.19 9.99 15.23
C SER A 308 9.30 8.50 15.57
N LYS A 309 9.91 8.16 16.71
CA LYS A 309 9.92 6.78 17.23
C LYS A 309 8.52 6.32 17.59
N ALA A 310 7.73 7.12 18.33
CA ALA A 310 6.35 6.78 18.68
C ALA A 310 5.46 6.56 17.45
N ASP A 311 5.63 7.37 16.40
CA ASP A 311 4.92 7.21 15.13
C ASP A 311 5.30 5.90 14.41
N LYS A 312 6.59 5.55 14.38
CA LYS A 312 7.05 4.27 13.80
C LYS A 312 6.45 3.07 14.53
N VAL A 313 6.49 3.05 15.87
CA VAL A 313 5.90 1.97 16.68
C VAL A 313 4.38 1.90 16.48
N TRP A 314 3.69 3.04 16.51
CA TRP A 314 2.25 3.11 16.30
C TRP A 314 1.82 2.62 14.91
N ASN A 315 2.51 3.04 13.85
CA ASN A 315 2.20 2.63 12.49
C ASN A 315 2.50 1.14 12.26
N ALA A 316 3.60 0.62 12.84
CA ALA A 316 3.92 -0.81 12.82
C ALA A 316 2.84 -1.62 13.56
N PHE A 317 2.38 -1.14 14.72
CA PHE A 317 1.30 -1.75 15.50
C PHE A 317 -0.02 -1.80 14.72
N GLN A 318 -0.45 -0.69 14.13
CA GLN A 318 -1.69 -0.63 13.34
C GLN A 318 -1.65 -1.59 12.14
N SER A 319 -0.51 -1.65 11.43
CA SER A 319 -0.29 -2.60 10.33
C SER A 319 -0.36 -4.06 10.81
N TYR A 320 0.38 -4.38 11.89
CA TYR A 320 0.38 -5.70 12.52
C TYR A 320 -1.03 -6.14 12.93
N ASN A 321 -1.77 -5.29 13.64
CA ASN A 321 -3.12 -5.60 14.12
C ASN A 321 -4.14 -5.74 12.99
N SER A 322 -4.03 -4.94 11.92
CA SER A 322 -4.93 -5.07 10.77
C SER A 322 -4.78 -6.45 10.12
N ILE A 323 -3.54 -6.88 9.85
CA ILE A 323 -3.26 -8.19 9.26
C ILE A 323 -3.67 -9.30 10.26
N LYS A 324 -3.25 -9.20 11.53
CA LYS A 324 -3.58 -10.20 12.57
C LYS A 324 -5.09 -10.44 12.65
N LYS A 325 -5.92 -9.40 12.62
CA LYS A 325 -7.39 -9.51 12.67
C LYS A 325 -7.97 -10.33 11.51
N GLU A 326 -7.41 -10.17 10.30
CA GLU A 326 -7.80 -11.00 9.14
C GLU A 326 -7.34 -12.45 9.27
N VAL A 327 -6.15 -12.67 9.83
CA VAL A 327 -5.62 -14.02 10.11
C VAL A 327 -6.46 -14.72 11.17
N ASP A 328 -6.75 -14.06 12.30
CA ASP A 328 -7.61 -14.59 13.38
C ASP A 328 -8.97 -15.03 12.83
N ALA A 329 -9.62 -14.20 11.99
CA ALA A 329 -10.90 -14.53 11.38
C ALA A 329 -10.85 -15.76 10.45
N LYS A 330 -9.76 -15.95 9.70
CA LYS A 330 -9.52 -17.15 8.87
C LYS A 330 -9.18 -18.37 9.72
N VAL A 331 -8.41 -18.21 10.80
CA VAL A 331 -8.11 -19.27 11.78
C VAL A 331 -9.39 -19.78 12.44
N ASP A 332 -10.28 -18.87 12.86
CA ASP A 332 -11.59 -19.22 13.41
C ASP A 332 -12.49 -19.97 12.41
N GLN A 333 -12.43 -19.61 11.12
CA GLN A 333 -13.11 -20.35 10.06
C GLN A 333 -12.53 -21.77 9.91
N LEU A 334 -11.20 -21.90 9.78
CA LEU A 334 -10.51 -23.18 9.63
C LEU A 334 -10.75 -24.12 10.84
N LYS A 335 -10.74 -23.59 12.07
CA LYS A 335 -11.02 -24.35 13.29
C LYS A 335 -12.45 -24.92 13.31
N ARG A 336 -13.46 -24.15 12.89
CA ARG A 336 -14.85 -24.65 12.77
C ARG A 336 -14.99 -25.80 11.78
N GLU A 337 -14.15 -25.82 10.76
CA GLU A 337 -14.10 -26.85 9.73
C GLU A 337 -13.24 -28.08 10.12
N GLY A 338 -12.65 -28.07 11.31
CA GLY A 338 -11.82 -29.16 11.84
C GLY A 338 -10.37 -29.18 11.34
N ILE A 339 -9.87 -28.07 10.79
CA ILE A 339 -8.49 -27.94 10.31
C ILE A 339 -7.57 -27.46 11.43
N ASP A 340 -6.40 -28.09 11.57
CA ASP A 340 -5.36 -27.67 12.50
C ASP A 340 -4.73 -26.36 12.01
N THR A 341 -4.63 -25.39 12.90
CA THR A 341 -4.13 -24.04 12.63
C THR A 341 -2.83 -23.73 13.37
N SER A 342 -2.25 -24.70 14.07
CA SER A 342 -1.02 -24.57 14.87
C SER A 342 0.15 -23.96 14.09
N ILE A 343 0.26 -24.23 12.80
CA ILE A 343 1.32 -23.67 11.92
C ILE A 343 1.16 -22.17 11.64
N ILE A 344 -0.07 -21.64 11.73
CA ILE A 344 -0.40 -20.22 11.57
C ILE A 344 -0.24 -19.52 12.92
N GLU A 345 -0.78 -20.12 13.99
CA GLU A 345 -0.71 -19.60 15.35
C GLU A 345 0.74 -19.50 15.85
N LYS A 346 1.61 -20.43 15.45
CA LYS A 346 3.05 -20.33 15.69
C LYS A 346 3.64 -19.06 15.07
N SER A 347 3.38 -18.77 13.79
CA SER A 347 3.86 -17.54 13.15
C SER A 347 3.31 -16.28 13.82
N LEU A 348 2.04 -16.28 14.26
CA LEU A 348 1.47 -15.16 15.02
C LEU A 348 2.15 -14.95 16.38
N SER A 349 2.50 -16.04 17.08
CA SER A 349 3.21 -16.00 18.36
C SER A 349 4.65 -15.49 18.20
N GLU A 350 5.35 -15.96 17.17
CA GLU A 350 6.68 -15.47 16.80
C GLU A 350 6.63 -13.98 16.39
N ALA A 351 5.61 -13.58 15.61
CA ALA A 351 5.40 -12.18 15.22
C ALA A 351 5.14 -11.27 16.43
N LYS A 352 4.33 -11.72 17.39
CA LYS A 352 4.09 -11.02 18.66
C LYS A 352 5.40 -10.87 19.44
N SER A 353 6.17 -11.95 19.58
CA SER A 353 7.46 -11.93 20.29
C SER A 353 8.46 -10.98 19.61
N ALA A 354 8.50 -10.94 18.28
CA ALA A 354 9.34 -9.99 17.54
C ALA A 354 8.90 -8.53 17.79
N PHE A 355 7.59 -8.28 17.88
CA PHE A 355 7.04 -6.95 18.18
C PHE A 355 7.39 -6.49 19.60
N GLU A 356 7.26 -7.37 20.60
CA GLU A 356 7.61 -7.11 22.00
C GLU A 356 9.11 -6.84 22.20
N ASN A 357 9.97 -7.43 21.35
CA ASN A 357 11.41 -7.19 21.30
C ASN A 357 11.81 -6.06 20.33
N GLU A 358 10.88 -5.18 19.96
CA GLU A 358 11.08 -3.99 19.11
C GLU A 358 11.62 -4.28 17.69
N ASN A 359 11.60 -5.54 17.24
CA ASN A 359 11.99 -5.94 15.89
C ASN A 359 10.77 -5.87 14.94
N PHE A 360 10.34 -4.65 14.65
CA PHE A 360 9.12 -4.37 13.89
C PHE A 360 9.15 -4.91 12.45
N GLU A 361 10.33 -4.98 11.82
CA GLU A 361 10.51 -5.56 10.49
C GLU A 361 10.25 -7.06 10.50
N LEU A 362 10.86 -7.79 11.44
CA LEU A 362 10.62 -9.22 11.64
C LEU A 362 9.16 -9.50 12.04
N ALA A 363 8.56 -8.64 12.89
CA ALA A 363 7.15 -8.77 13.27
C ALA A 363 6.20 -8.64 12.05
N GLN A 364 6.47 -7.68 11.16
CA GLN A 364 5.72 -7.53 9.90
C GLN A 364 5.94 -8.71 8.95
N GLN A 365 7.16 -9.23 8.84
CA GLN A 365 7.46 -10.41 8.04
C GLN A 365 6.71 -11.65 8.55
N LEU A 366 6.69 -11.89 9.86
CA LEU A 366 6.07 -13.05 10.49
C LEU A 366 4.52 -12.98 10.46
N VAL A 367 3.91 -11.80 10.64
CA VAL A 367 2.45 -11.67 10.50
C VAL A 367 2.00 -11.80 9.03
N SER A 368 2.83 -11.37 8.07
CA SER A 368 2.60 -11.59 6.64
C SER A 368 2.73 -13.07 6.25
N ASP A 369 3.72 -13.79 6.80
CA ASP A 369 3.83 -15.25 6.66
C ASP A 369 2.62 -15.98 7.27
N ALA A 370 2.15 -15.56 8.45
CA ALA A 370 0.92 -16.09 9.05
C ALA A 370 -0.29 -15.88 8.12
N SER A 371 -0.44 -14.71 7.49
CA SER A 371 -1.49 -14.47 6.50
C SER A 371 -1.35 -15.37 5.28
N SER A 372 -0.14 -15.49 4.71
CA SER A 372 0.11 -16.38 3.57
C SER A 372 -0.25 -17.83 3.87
N LYS A 373 0.06 -18.30 5.10
CA LYS A 373 -0.31 -19.64 5.58
C LYS A 373 -1.83 -19.79 5.75
N ALA A 374 -2.52 -18.79 6.29
CA ALA A 374 -3.97 -18.79 6.42
C ALA A 374 -4.67 -18.81 5.05
N ASP A 375 -4.21 -18.01 4.08
CA ASP A 375 -4.76 -17.97 2.71
C ASP A 375 -4.53 -19.28 1.96
N LYS A 376 -3.32 -19.85 2.05
CA LYS A 376 -3.00 -21.16 1.47
C LYS A 376 -3.81 -22.28 2.12
N SER A 377 -4.04 -22.20 3.43
CA SER A 377 -4.87 -23.18 4.15
C SER A 377 -6.34 -23.09 3.74
N TRP A 378 -6.91 -21.89 3.71
CA TRP A 378 -8.31 -21.66 3.33
C TRP A 378 -8.58 -22.04 1.87
N SER A 379 -7.74 -21.62 0.94
CA SER A 379 -7.86 -21.98 -0.48
C SER A 379 -7.71 -23.49 -0.70
N THR A 380 -6.76 -24.14 -0.04
CA THR A 380 -6.60 -25.60 -0.08
C THR A 380 -7.81 -26.32 0.52
N TYR A 381 -8.40 -25.79 1.59
CA TYR A 381 -9.61 -26.34 2.18
C TYR A 381 -10.81 -26.35 1.21
N GLN A 382 -10.94 -25.37 0.31
CA GLN A 382 -12.01 -25.38 -0.71
C GLN A 382 -11.92 -26.55 -1.69
N TYR A 383 -10.71 -27.06 -1.99
CA TYR A 383 -10.55 -28.30 -2.75
C TYR A 383 -11.03 -29.51 -1.94
N ILE A 384 -10.75 -29.54 -0.64
CA ILE A 384 -11.24 -30.58 0.28
C ILE A 384 -12.77 -30.53 0.39
N VAL A 385 -13.40 -29.34 0.43
CA VAL A 385 -14.87 -29.19 0.37
C VAL A 385 -15.42 -29.74 -0.94
N THR A 386 -14.76 -29.49 -2.07
CA THR A 386 -15.14 -30.07 -3.38
C THR A 386 -15.10 -31.60 -3.35
N ALA A 387 -14.04 -32.18 -2.77
CA ALA A 387 -13.94 -33.63 -2.58
C ALA A 387 -15.02 -34.20 -1.64
N LYS A 388 -15.28 -33.55 -0.49
CA LYS A 388 -16.37 -33.89 0.44
C LYS A 388 -17.74 -33.89 -0.27
N ASN A 389 -17.98 -32.92 -1.14
CA ASN A 389 -19.21 -32.85 -1.94
C ASN A 389 -19.31 -33.98 -2.97
N ALA A 390 -18.23 -34.29 -3.70
CA ALA A 390 -18.21 -35.42 -4.65
C ALA A 390 -18.46 -36.76 -3.96
N VAL A 391 -17.91 -36.98 -2.76
CA VAL A 391 -18.20 -38.15 -1.91
C VAL A 391 -19.67 -38.18 -1.48
N LYS A 392 -20.24 -37.04 -1.05
CA LYS A 392 -21.65 -36.94 -0.67
C LYS A 392 -22.58 -37.24 -1.85
N GLU A 393 -22.27 -36.74 -3.04
CA GLU A 393 -22.99 -37.05 -4.27
C GLU A 393 -22.92 -38.56 -4.60
N ALA A 394 -21.73 -39.18 -4.52
CA ALA A 394 -21.54 -40.62 -4.76
C ALA A 394 -22.27 -41.51 -3.72
N LYS A 395 -22.28 -41.11 -2.43
CA LYS A 395 -23.03 -41.84 -1.39
C LYS A 395 -24.54 -41.69 -1.53
N GLY A 396 -25.03 -40.55 -2.03
CA GLY A 396 -26.46 -40.30 -2.26
C GLY A 396 -27.12 -41.27 -3.24
N ILE A 397 -26.33 -41.98 -4.04
CA ILE A 397 -26.74 -42.97 -5.05
C ILE A 397 -26.13 -44.37 -4.78
N ASN A 398 -25.77 -44.64 -3.52
CA ASN A 398 -25.33 -45.96 -3.04
C ASN A 398 -24.02 -46.49 -3.69
N CYS A 399 -23.04 -45.60 -3.96
CA CYS A 399 -21.69 -46.02 -4.35
C CYS A 399 -20.71 -46.08 -3.17
N ASP A 400 -19.79 -47.04 -3.21
CA ASP A 400 -18.72 -47.18 -2.21
C ASP A 400 -17.63 -46.11 -2.40
N ALA A 401 -17.80 -44.99 -1.70
CA ALA A 401 -16.85 -43.89 -1.69
C ALA A 401 -15.72 -44.05 -0.63
N SER A 402 -15.56 -45.22 0.02
CA SER A 402 -14.63 -45.39 1.16
C SER A 402 -13.17 -45.05 0.81
N LYS A 403 -12.74 -45.34 -0.43
CA LYS A 403 -11.40 -44.98 -0.94
C LYS A 403 -11.22 -43.46 -1.05
N ALA A 404 -12.25 -42.74 -1.50
CA ALA A 404 -12.25 -41.29 -1.61
C ALA A 404 -12.28 -40.63 -0.22
N GLU A 405 -13.03 -41.18 0.74
CA GLU A 405 -13.03 -40.68 2.14
C GLU A 405 -11.68 -40.83 2.82
N LYS A 406 -11.01 -41.99 2.66
CA LYS A 406 -9.64 -42.14 3.13
C LYS A 406 -8.72 -41.09 2.50
N ARG A 407 -8.89 -40.81 1.20
CA ARG A 407 -8.08 -39.83 0.47
C ARG A 407 -8.35 -38.37 0.88
N ILE A 408 -9.56 -38.05 1.33
CA ILE A 408 -9.89 -36.78 1.98
C ILE A 408 -9.15 -36.65 3.32
N ASN A 409 -9.08 -37.72 4.12
CA ASN A 409 -8.32 -37.70 5.37
C ASN A 409 -6.82 -37.49 5.12
N ASP A 410 -6.23 -38.17 4.12
CA ASP A 410 -4.85 -37.90 3.70
C ASP A 410 -4.66 -36.40 3.36
N ALA A 411 -5.63 -35.78 2.67
CA ALA A 411 -5.57 -34.36 2.26
C ALA A 411 -5.64 -33.40 3.45
N VAL A 412 -6.48 -33.70 4.45
CA VAL A 412 -6.56 -32.95 5.72
C VAL A 412 -5.25 -33.09 6.50
N ASP A 413 -4.71 -34.31 6.61
CA ASP A 413 -3.42 -34.57 7.27
C ASP A 413 -2.26 -33.84 6.61
N ALA A 414 -2.24 -33.78 5.27
CA ALA A 414 -1.24 -33.03 4.51
C ALA A 414 -1.40 -31.52 4.74
N LEU A 415 -2.63 -31.00 4.76
CA LEU A 415 -2.93 -29.59 5.03
C LEU A 415 -2.51 -29.17 6.43
N ASN A 416 -2.84 -29.95 7.46
CA ASN A 416 -2.46 -29.71 8.86
C ASN A 416 -0.93 -29.64 9.04
N LYS A 417 -0.17 -30.35 8.20
CA LYS A 417 1.31 -30.34 8.15
C LYS A 417 1.90 -29.23 7.27
N GLY A 418 1.08 -28.35 6.69
CA GLY A 418 1.48 -27.27 5.77
C GLY A 418 1.81 -27.73 4.34
N GLY A 419 1.51 -28.98 3.99
CA GLY A 419 1.75 -29.56 2.66
C GLY A 419 0.69 -29.19 1.62
N TYR A 420 0.54 -27.90 1.32
CA TYR A 420 -0.59 -27.36 0.54
C TYR A 420 -0.75 -27.99 -0.86
N ASP A 421 0.34 -28.18 -1.61
CA ASP A 421 0.28 -28.78 -2.95
C ASP A 421 -0.07 -30.28 -2.87
N THR A 422 0.49 -31.00 -1.89
CA THR A 422 0.17 -32.41 -1.61
C THR A 422 -1.31 -32.56 -1.21
N ALA A 423 -1.83 -31.69 -0.35
CA ALA A 423 -3.23 -31.67 0.05
C ALA A 423 -4.17 -31.37 -1.14
N ARG A 424 -3.81 -30.41 -2.02
CA ARG A 424 -4.57 -30.15 -3.26
C ARG A 424 -4.56 -31.34 -4.20
N GLN A 425 -3.42 -32.02 -4.39
CA GLN A 425 -3.35 -33.24 -5.18
C GLN A 425 -4.24 -34.34 -4.57
N TYR A 426 -4.15 -34.55 -3.26
CA TYR A 426 -4.94 -35.59 -2.57
C TYR A 426 -6.44 -35.29 -2.65
N ALA A 427 -6.86 -34.03 -2.53
CA ALA A 427 -8.26 -33.63 -2.75
C ALA A 427 -8.73 -33.90 -4.20
N SER A 428 -7.88 -33.63 -5.20
CA SER A 428 -8.15 -33.95 -6.61
C SER A 428 -8.27 -35.46 -6.86
N ASP A 429 -7.36 -36.25 -6.27
CA ASP A 429 -7.42 -37.72 -6.31
C ASP A 429 -8.71 -38.23 -5.68
N ALA A 430 -9.14 -37.65 -4.55
CA ALA A 430 -10.38 -38.00 -3.87
C ALA A 430 -11.62 -37.71 -4.72
N VAL A 431 -11.66 -36.60 -5.46
CA VAL A 431 -12.71 -36.34 -6.45
C VAL A 431 -12.72 -37.45 -7.50
N SER A 432 -11.58 -37.76 -8.13
CA SER A 432 -11.55 -38.81 -9.17
C SER A 432 -11.90 -40.21 -8.64
N LEU A 433 -11.57 -40.51 -7.38
CA LEU A 433 -11.97 -41.74 -6.70
C LEU A 433 -13.48 -41.79 -6.40
N ALA A 434 -14.11 -40.67 -6.07
CA ALA A 434 -15.56 -40.59 -5.87
C ALA A 434 -16.33 -40.65 -7.21
N GLU A 435 -15.75 -40.08 -8.28
CA GLU A 435 -16.29 -40.13 -9.64
C GLU A 435 -16.26 -41.53 -10.26
N LYS A 436 -15.30 -42.36 -9.84
CA LYS A 436 -15.09 -43.76 -10.28
C LYS A 436 -15.45 -44.78 -9.19
N ALA A 437 -16.17 -44.37 -8.15
CA ALA A 437 -16.61 -45.27 -7.09
C ALA A 437 -17.55 -46.34 -7.67
N ASN A 438 -17.38 -47.60 -7.27
CA ASN A 438 -18.29 -48.67 -7.71
C ASN A 438 -19.66 -48.41 -7.08
N CYS A 439 -20.68 -48.35 -7.91
CA CYS A 439 -22.06 -48.17 -7.48
C CYS A 439 -22.72 -49.54 -7.45
N GLY A 440 -23.39 -49.87 -6.33
CA GLY A 440 -24.04 -51.17 -6.16
C GLY A 440 -25.25 -51.30 -7.09
N ASN A 441 -26.46 -51.32 -6.51
CA ASN A 441 -27.71 -51.34 -7.29
C ASN A 441 -28.41 -49.97 -7.22
N PRO A 442 -27.90 -48.90 -7.90
CA PRO A 442 -28.58 -47.61 -7.98
C PRO A 442 -29.85 -47.72 -8.83
N SER A 443 -30.87 -46.91 -8.51
CA SER A 443 -32.10 -46.94 -9.32
C SER A 443 -31.85 -46.37 -10.72
N ILE A 444 -32.60 -46.87 -11.70
CA ILE A 444 -32.53 -46.37 -13.09
C ILE A 444 -32.86 -44.89 -13.18
N LYS A 445 -33.77 -44.40 -12.32
CA LYS A 445 -34.08 -42.98 -12.19
C LYS A 445 -32.86 -42.16 -11.76
N ASP A 446 -32.07 -42.67 -10.80
CA ASP A 446 -30.88 -41.97 -10.29
C ASP A 446 -29.76 -41.98 -11.33
N LEU A 447 -29.54 -43.11 -12.03
CA LEU A 447 -28.59 -43.20 -13.14
C LEU A 447 -28.86 -42.16 -14.24
N LYS A 448 -30.12 -41.97 -14.63
CA LYS A 448 -30.52 -40.96 -15.63
C LYS A 448 -30.36 -39.52 -15.16
N ALA A 449 -30.57 -39.25 -13.87
CA ALA A 449 -30.33 -37.92 -13.30
C ALA A 449 -28.84 -37.52 -13.33
N LEU A 450 -27.94 -38.49 -13.52
CA LEU A 450 -26.48 -38.34 -13.42
C LEU A 450 -25.74 -38.39 -14.77
N SER A 451 -26.41 -38.76 -15.86
CA SER A 451 -25.74 -39.00 -17.15
C SER A 451 -25.02 -37.76 -17.70
N VAL A 452 -25.47 -36.56 -17.31
CA VAL A 452 -24.81 -35.28 -17.64
C VAL A 452 -23.41 -35.14 -17.00
N LYS A 453 -23.12 -35.84 -15.89
CA LYS A 453 -21.96 -35.55 -15.00
C LYS A 453 -20.98 -36.72 -14.83
N TYR A 454 -21.41 -37.99 -14.93
CA TYR A 454 -20.54 -39.14 -14.61
C TYR A 454 -20.59 -40.29 -15.65
N ASP A 455 -19.76 -40.15 -16.67
CA ASP A 455 -19.54 -41.16 -17.72
C ASP A 455 -18.56 -42.24 -17.26
N GLY A 456 -18.77 -43.51 -17.63
CA GLY A 456 -17.80 -44.58 -17.41
C GLY A 456 -17.79 -45.21 -16.02
N ARG A 457 -18.89 -45.16 -15.27
CA ARG A 457 -19.01 -45.83 -13.95
C ARG A 457 -19.45 -47.29 -14.08
N THR A 458 -18.82 -48.18 -13.32
CA THR A 458 -19.34 -49.52 -13.05
C THR A 458 -20.60 -49.43 -12.18
N VAL A 459 -21.65 -50.14 -12.59
CA VAL A 459 -22.96 -50.20 -11.95
C VAL A 459 -23.49 -51.64 -12.04
N GLU A 460 -24.22 -52.06 -11.01
CA GLU A 460 -25.13 -53.22 -11.11
C GLU A 460 -26.57 -52.71 -11.26
N VAL A 461 -27.38 -53.31 -12.12
CA VAL A 461 -28.82 -53.01 -12.21
C VAL A 461 -29.61 -54.31 -12.22
N SER A 462 -30.54 -54.43 -11.27
CA SER A 462 -31.50 -55.54 -11.21
C SER A 462 -32.87 -55.09 -11.70
N GLY A 463 -33.46 -55.83 -12.64
CA GLY A 463 -34.82 -55.52 -13.09
C GLY A 463 -35.39 -56.55 -14.06
N LYS A 464 -36.64 -56.33 -14.47
CA LYS A 464 -37.29 -57.13 -15.51
C LYS A 464 -36.83 -56.66 -16.88
N VAL A 465 -36.45 -57.60 -17.73
CA VAL A 465 -36.26 -57.33 -19.16
C VAL A 465 -37.63 -56.96 -19.76
N ARG A 466 -37.69 -55.93 -20.62
CA ARG A 466 -38.96 -55.46 -21.25
C ARG A 466 -38.94 -55.49 -22.78
N ASP A 467 -37.81 -55.23 -23.40
CA ASP A 467 -37.60 -55.27 -24.85
C ASP A 467 -36.23 -55.90 -25.13
N ILE A 468 -36.13 -56.80 -26.13
CA ILE A 468 -34.85 -57.40 -26.57
C ILE A 468 -34.71 -57.20 -28.08
N GLU A 469 -33.70 -56.42 -28.49
CA GLU A 469 -33.31 -56.19 -29.87
C GLU A 469 -32.08 -57.05 -30.24
N THR A 470 -32.25 -57.94 -31.23
CA THR A 470 -31.15 -58.74 -31.79
C THR A 470 -30.35 -57.88 -32.77
N VAL A 471 -29.10 -57.55 -32.44
CA VAL A 471 -28.19 -56.84 -33.35
C VAL A 471 -27.29 -57.86 -34.05
N TYR A 472 -27.07 -57.68 -35.36
CA TYR A 472 -26.24 -58.58 -36.16
C TYR A 472 -24.75 -58.44 -35.79
N GLY A 473 -24.25 -59.40 -35.00
CA GLY A 473 -22.84 -59.51 -34.64
C GLY A 473 -22.61 -59.40 -33.14
N ARG A 474 -22.14 -60.50 -32.52
CA ARG A 474 -21.63 -60.72 -31.14
C ARG A 474 -22.36 -60.12 -29.92
N GLY A 475 -23.36 -59.27 -30.04
CA GLY A 475 -24.01 -58.65 -28.90
C GLY A 475 -25.54 -58.52 -28.97
N TYR A 476 -26.13 -58.24 -27.81
CA TYR A 476 -27.57 -58.04 -27.61
C TYR A 476 -27.83 -56.64 -27.04
N LYS A 477 -28.93 -56.01 -27.42
CA LYS A 477 -29.40 -54.76 -26.82
C LYS A 477 -30.78 -54.99 -26.23
N PHE A 478 -30.98 -54.68 -24.96
CA PHE A 478 -32.25 -54.91 -24.27
C PHE A 478 -32.57 -53.81 -23.27
N THR A 479 -33.82 -53.70 -22.83
CA THR A 479 -34.24 -52.75 -21.79
C THR A 479 -34.49 -53.47 -20.47
N VAL A 480 -34.00 -52.88 -19.38
CA VAL A 480 -34.24 -53.36 -18.00
C VAL A 480 -35.10 -52.33 -17.27
N ASP A 481 -36.07 -52.83 -16.50
CA ASP A 481 -37.01 -52.07 -15.68
C ASP A 481 -36.93 -52.53 -14.22
N ASP A 482 -36.42 -51.66 -13.35
CA ASP A 482 -36.32 -51.86 -11.89
C ASP A 482 -37.59 -51.42 -11.14
N GLY A 483 -38.60 -50.90 -11.86
CA GLY A 483 -39.80 -50.27 -11.30
C GLY A 483 -39.68 -48.76 -11.08
N THR A 484 -38.51 -48.15 -11.29
CA THR A 484 -38.28 -46.70 -11.28
C THR A 484 -38.14 -46.10 -12.68
N GLY A 485 -37.78 -46.93 -13.67
CA GLY A 485 -37.78 -46.57 -15.09
C GLY A 485 -37.10 -47.62 -15.96
N LEU A 486 -37.10 -47.40 -17.28
CA LEU A 486 -36.42 -48.24 -18.27
C LEU A 486 -35.02 -47.72 -18.58
N ILE A 487 -33.99 -48.58 -18.53
CA ILE A 487 -32.65 -48.29 -19.05
C ILE A 487 -32.30 -49.23 -20.20
N THR A 488 -31.60 -48.71 -21.20
CA THR A 488 -31.02 -49.54 -22.27
C THR A 488 -29.75 -50.21 -21.77
N VAL A 489 -29.58 -51.48 -22.10
CA VAL A 489 -28.41 -52.29 -21.81
C VAL A 489 -27.89 -52.86 -23.12
N GLY A 490 -26.62 -52.64 -23.44
CA GLY A 490 -25.92 -53.28 -24.56
C GLY A 490 -24.88 -54.26 -24.02
N TYR A 491 -24.94 -55.52 -24.43
CA TYR A 491 -24.02 -56.58 -23.98
C TYR A 491 -23.21 -57.11 -25.17
N ASP A 492 -21.88 -57.06 -25.11
CA ASP A 492 -20.98 -57.60 -26.14
C ASP A 492 -20.58 -59.05 -25.78
N GLY A 493 -21.54 -59.94 -25.90
CA GLY A 493 -21.36 -61.37 -25.65
C GLY A 493 -22.60 -62.19 -26.02
N SER A 494 -22.46 -63.53 -25.99
CA SER A 494 -23.56 -64.44 -26.27
C SER A 494 -24.47 -64.63 -25.05
N MET A 495 -25.58 -63.90 -24.97
CA MET A 495 -26.64 -64.23 -24.02
C MET A 495 -27.35 -65.51 -24.45
N LYS A 496 -27.05 -66.62 -23.76
CA LYS A 496 -27.95 -67.78 -23.74
C LYS A 496 -28.91 -67.60 -22.55
N ASP A 497 -30.17 -67.99 -22.77
CA ASP A 497 -31.19 -68.20 -21.73
C ASP A 497 -31.81 -66.98 -21.01
N VAL A 498 -31.68 -65.76 -21.58
CA VAL A 498 -32.40 -64.54 -21.16
C VAL A 498 -33.53 -64.20 -22.14
N ASN A 499 -34.76 -64.06 -21.64
CA ASN A 499 -35.97 -63.73 -22.40
C ASN A 499 -36.69 -62.50 -21.85
N ASN A 500 -37.63 -61.96 -22.63
CA ASN A 500 -38.46 -60.84 -22.19
C ASN A 500 -39.30 -61.24 -20.94
N GLY A 501 -39.35 -60.37 -19.93
CA GLY A 501 -40.00 -60.61 -18.65
C GLY A 501 -39.15 -61.34 -17.59
N ASP A 502 -37.99 -61.91 -17.96
CA ASP A 502 -37.04 -62.46 -17.00
C ASP A 502 -36.49 -61.34 -16.09
N THR A 503 -36.16 -61.68 -14.85
CA THR A 503 -35.41 -60.77 -13.96
C THR A 503 -33.92 -61.05 -14.11
N VAL A 504 -33.15 -60.02 -14.44
CA VAL A 504 -31.70 -60.10 -14.65
C VAL A 504 -30.97 -59.13 -13.72
N ASN A 505 -29.76 -59.50 -13.35
CA ASN A 505 -28.75 -58.60 -12.79
C ASN A 505 -27.75 -58.30 -13.89
N VAL A 506 -27.52 -57.02 -14.17
CA VAL A 506 -26.60 -56.53 -15.18
C VAL A 506 -25.45 -55.81 -14.49
N GLU A 507 -24.23 -56.29 -14.63
CA GLU A 507 -23.01 -55.61 -14.19
C GLU A 507 -22.33 -55.02 -15.44
N GLY A 508 -22.00 -53.74 -15.41
CA GLY A 508 -21.38 -53.07 -16.55
C GLY A 508 -21.12 -51.59 -16.36
N VAL A 509 -20.72 -50.93 -17.45
CA VAL A 509 -20.30 -49.53 -17.47
C VAL A 509 -21.38 -48.63 -18.04
N PHE A 510 -21.89 -47.68 -17.26
CA PHE A 510 -22.83 -46.67 -17.75
C PHE A 510 -22.14 -45.68 -18.71
N SER A 511 -22.72 -45.48 -19.89
CA SER A 511 -22.27 -44.57 -20.95
C SER A 511 -23.30 -43.46 -21.18
N LYS A 512 -22.90 -42.21 -20.96
CA LYS A 512 -23.78 -41.03 -21.18
C LYS A 512 -24.13 -40.80 -22.65
N TYR A 513 -23.23 -41.21 -23.56
CA TYR A 513 -23.41 -40.97 -25.00
C TYR A 513 -24.54 -41.81 -25.60
N SER A 514 -24.87 -42.93 -24.94
CA SER A 514 -25.92 -43.87 -25.33
C SER A 514 -27.07 -43.93 -24.33
N ASP A 515 -26.98 -43.21 -23.21
CA ASP A 515 -27.90 -43.27 -22.05
C ASP A 515 -28.20 -44.73 -21.63
N ALA A 516 -27.14 -45.55 -21.65
CA ALA A 516 -27.20 -47.00 -21.61
C ALA A 516 -26.03 -47.62 -20.85
N ILE A 517 -26.25 -48.81 -20.28
CA ILE A 517 -25.20 -49.61 -19.65
C ILE A 517 -24.57 -50.52 -20.71
N ILE A 518 -23.25 -50.42 -20.88
CA ILE A 518 -22.46 -51.40 -21.60
C ILE A 518 -22.19 -52.54 -20.62
N ALA A 519 -23.01 -53.58 -20.67
CA ALA A 519 -22.92 -54.73 -19.81
C ALA A 519 -21.63 -55.52 -20.08
N GLU A 520 -20.86 -55.74 -19.02
CA GLU A 520 -19.71 -56.65 -19.03
C GLU A 520 -20.17 -58.07 -18.64
N LYS A 521 -21.26 -58.17 -17.88
CA LYS A 521 -21.83 -59.43 -17.39
C LYS A 521 -23.34 -59.31 -17.19
N VAL A 522 -24.08 -60.36 -17.53
CA VAL A 522 -25.54 -60.46 -17.32
C VAL A 522 -25.85 -61.81 -16.70
N GLU A 523 -26.54 -61.82 -15.56
CA GLU A 523 -26.97 -63.04 -14.86
C GLU A 523 -28.50 -63.06 -14.70
N LYS A 524 -29.12 -64.21 -14.96
CA LYS A 524 -30.55 -64.42 -14.74
C LYS A 524 -30.83 -64.77 -13.28
N SER A 525 -31.59 -63.92 -12.59
CA SER A 525 -31.97 -64.10 -11.20
C SER A 525 -33.03 -65.19 -11.06
N GLY A 526 -32.63 -66.42 -10.67
CA GLY A 526 -33.58 -67.46 -10.24
C GLY A 526 -33.24 -68.93 -10.51
N LEU A 527 -32.10 -69.28 -11.11
CA LEU A 527 -31.75 -70.70 -11.37
C LEU A 527 -31.01 -71.36 -10.19
N LEU A 528 -31.78 -71.79 -9.19
CA LEU A 528 -31.38 -72.82 -8.23
C LEU A 528 -32.26 -74.07 -8.41
N GLY A 529 -31.71 -75.12 -9.04
CA GLY A 529 -32.21 -76.49 -8.87
C GLY A 529 -32.57 -77.29 -10.12
N GLY A 530 -31.70 -78.25 -10.48
CA GLY A 530 -32.10 -79.64 -10.79
C GLY A 530 -32.70 -79.97 -12.16
N GLY A 531 -31.87 -80.52 -13.06
CA GLY A 531 -32.31 -81.22 -14.27
C GLY A 531 -31.20 -82.10 -14.85
N SER A 532 -31.29 -83.41 -14.63
CA SER A 532 -30.24 -84.37 -15.01
C SER A 532 -30.11 -84.53 -16.54
N ILE A 533 -28.89 -84.38 -17.06
CA ILE A 533 -28.46 -85.03 -18.31
C ILE A 533 -27.25 -85.90 -17.93
N GLY A 534 -27.50 -87.19 -17.75
CA GLY A 534 -26.47 -88.17 -17.41
C GLY A 534 -25.87 -88.82 -18.65
N GLY A 535 -24.54 -89.02 -18.62
CA GLY A 535 -23.84 -90.03 -19.40
C GLY A 535 -23.57 -89.73 -20.88
N ASP A 536 -22.36 -89.25 -21.18
CA ASP A 536 -21.32 -90.20 -21.61
C ASP A 536 -19.93 -89.74 -21.15
N SER A 537 -18.96 -90.64 -21.07
CA SER A 537 -17.71 -90.48 -20.29
C SER A 537 -16.44 -90.37 -21.13
N GLY A 538 -15.48 -89.52 -20.72
CA GLY A 538 -14.13 -89.47 -21.32
C GLY A 538 -13.19 -88.39 -20.76
N ASP A 539 -12.47 -88.73 -19.69
CA ASP A 539 -11.18 -88.19 -19.21
C ASP A 539 -10.91 -86.68 -18.95
N GLY A 540 -10.31 -86.41 -17.78
CA GLY A 540 -9.44 -85.23 -17.54
C GLY A 540 -9.76 -84.37 -16.31
N ILE A 541 -9.01 -84.52 -15.21
CA ILE A 541 -9.07 -83.66 -14.00
C ILE A 541 -7.99 -82.53 -14.07
N PRO A 542 -7.86 -81.55 -13.13
CA PRO A 542 -7.88 -80.12 -13.46
C PRO A 542 -6.56 -79.37 -13.20
N ILE A 543 -6.44 -78.12 -13.66
CA ILE A 543 -5.32 -77.22 -13.29
C ILE A 543 -5.82 -75.82 -12.90
N TRP A 544 -5.17 -75.26 -11.87
CA TRP A 544 -5.40 -73.95 -11.24
C TRP A 544 -4.61 -72.79 -11.91
N LEU A 545 -4.95 -71.55 -11.53
CA LEU A 545 -4.14 -70.30 -11.47
C LEU A 545 -2.84 -70.19 -12.30
N ILE A 546 -2.69 -69.13 -13.13
CA ILE A 546 -1.48 -68.25 -13.25
C ILE A 546 -1.63 -67.18 -14.37
N ILE A 547 -1.28 -65.92 -14.05
CA ILE A 547 -0.65 -64.81 -14.84
C ILE A 547 -1.06 -64.64 -16.35
N GLY A 548 -1.28 -63.45 -16.95
CA GLY A 548 -1.00 -62.05 -16.60
C GLY A 548 -0.25 -61.31 -17.75
N ILE A 549 -0.85 -60.22 -18.26
CA ILE A 549 -0.27 -59.13 -19.11
C ILE A 549 0.37 -59.51 -20.48
N ALA A 550 -0.41 -59.34 -21.56
CA ALA A 550 -0.02 -58.88 -22.93
C ALA A 550 -1.30 -58.66 -23.80
N GLY A 551 -1.35 -57.85 -24.88
CA GLY A 551 -0.41 -56.80 -25.34
C GLY A 551 -0.61 -56.28 -26.78
N ILE A 552 -1.11 -55.03 -26.95
CA ILE A 552 -0.85 -54.07 -28.06
C ILE A 552 -1.38 -54.35 -29.52
N ILE A 553 -2.27 -53.44 -29.99
CA ILE A 553 -2.53 -52.92 -31.38
C ILE A 553 -3.20 -53.79 -32.49
N ILE A 554 -4.17 -53.16 -33.21
CA ILE A 554 -4.52 -53.18 -34.67
C ILE A 554 -6.07 -53.01 -34.86
N VAL A 555 -6.68 -52.24 -35.79
CA VAL A 555 -6.39 -50.93 -36.43
C VAL A 555 -7.61 -50.47 -37.31
N VAL A 556 -7.96 -49.17 -37.27
CA VAL A 556 -8.57 -48.27 -38.30
C VAL A 556 -9.65 -48.73 -39.31
N ALA A 557 -10.78 -47.97 -39.39
CA ALA A 557 -11.43 -47.36 -40.59
C ALA A 557 -12.92 -47.02 -40.28
N ALA A 558 -13.61 -45.98 -40.76
CA ALA A 558 -13.32 -44.75 -41.53
C ALA A 558 -14.42 -43.70 -41.13
N LEU A 559 -14.36 -42.39 -41.39
CA LEU A 559 -14.32 -41.71 -42.69
C LEU A 559 -13.92 -40.22 -42.53
N PHE A 560 -13.20 -39.71 -43.52
CA PHE A 560 -12.91 -38.28 -43.71
C PHE A 560 -12.98 -38.01 -45.21
N ILE A 561 -13.73 -37.00 -45.67
CA ILE A 561 -13.56 -36.38 -47.01
C ILE A 561 -14.33 -35.06 -47.10
N LEU A 562 -13.57 -34.01 -47.42
CA LEU A 562 -13.84 -32.67 -47.98
C LEU A 562 -13.36 -31.53 -47.05
N LYS A 563 -12.56 -30.55 -47.48
CA LYS A 563 -11.97 -30.31 -48.82
C LYS A 563 -10.63 -29.56 -48.69
N LYS A 564 -9.72 -29.82 -49.63
CA LYS A 564 -8.33 -29.35 -49.67
C LYS A 564 -8.19 -28.00 -50.38
N ASN A 565 -7.45 -27.04 -49.81
CA ASN A 565 -6.44 -26.28 -50.56
C ASN A 565 -5.50 -25.40 -49.70
N LYS A 566 -4.19 -25.54 -50.00
CA LYS A 566 -3.06 -24.57 -49.95
C LYS A 566 -3.22 -23.31 -49.06
N GLY A 567 -2.29 -22.94 -48.16
CA GLY A 567 -0.87 -23.30 -48.05
C GLY A 567 -0.02 -22.02 -48.12
N GLY A 568 0.75 -21.72 -47.08
CA GLY A 568 1.57 -20.50 -46.97
C GLY A 568 2.14 -20.33 -45.56
N GLU A 569 3.39 -19.87 -45.46
CA GLU A 569 4.19 -19.88 -44.22
C GLU A 569 4.03 -18.64 -43.31
N ARG A 570 4.35 -18.86 -42.02
CA ARG A 570 5.00 -17.93 -41.05
C ARG A 570 4.35 -16.57 -40.74
N GLY A 571 4.13 -16.35 -39.45
CA GLY A 571 4.46 -15.06 -38.83
C GLY A 571 3.59 -14.66 -37.63
N ARG A 572 4.17 -14.73 -36.42
CA ARG A 572 3.85 -13.96 -35.19
C ARG A 572 2.47 -13.26 -35.14
N ARG A 573 1.64 -13.65 -34.16
CA ARG A 573 1.23 -12.76 -33.05
C ARG A 573 0.52 -13.52 -31.93
N ASP A 574 0.74 -13.02 -30.72
CA ASP A 574 -0.10 -13.00 -29.53
C ASP A 574 -0.84 -14.26 -29.07
N VAL A 575 -0.30 -14.78 -27.96
CA VAL A 575 -1.05 -15.37 -26.85
C VAL A 575 -2.17 -14.40 -26.42
N GLY A 576 -3.42 -14.85 -26.39
CA GLY A 576 -4.54 -14.04 -25.91
C GLY A 576 -5.89 -14.77 -25.91
N GLU A 577 -6.36 -15.10 -24.70
CA GLU A 577 -7.73 -15.45 -24.30
C GLU A 577 -8.33 -16.86 -24.58
N ARG A 578 -9.01 -17.34 -23.52
CA ARG A 578 -10.08 -18.36 -23.45
C ARG A 578 -9.74 -19.85 -23.61
N ILE A 579 -9.48 -20.49 -22.47
CA ILE A 579 -10.56 -21.16 -21.71
C ILE A 579 -10.63 -20.51 -20.32
#